data_AF-A0A5A7NJA8-F1
#
_entry.id   AF-A0A5A7NJA8-F1
#
_cell.length_a   1.000
_cell.length_b   1.000
_cell.length_c   1.000
_cell.angle_alpha   90.00
_cell.angle_beta   90.00
_cell.angle_gamma   90.00
#
_symmetry.space_group_name_H-M   'P 1'
#
loop_
_entity.id
_entity.type
_entity.pdbx_description
1 polymer ?
#
loop_
_entity_poly.entity_id
_entity_poly.type
_entity_poly.pdbx_seq_one_letter_code
_entity_poly.pdbx_strand_id
1 'polypeptide(L)'
;MNWLPQEMILFNHCALHRRLMINMTQSARLLMVEPLIFGRTAMGERLTDCIFRDRITVTRDRRPIYLDGMDLSGDAAARLARPAIANGAGAMASLLFVAPELPPN
;
A
#
# COMPACT_ATOMS: atom_id res chain seq x y z
N MET A 1 9.56 3.82 15.56
CA MET A 1 8.17 3.34 15.49
C MET A 1 8.12 2.18 14.52
N ASN A 2 7.45 1.09 14.88
CA ASN A 2 7.19 -0.02 13.97
C ASN A 2 5.68 -0.05 13.70
N TRP A 3 5.29 0.23 12.47
CA TRP A 3 3.91 0.20 12.00
C TRP A 3 3.72 -1.03 11.12
N LEU A 4 3.07 -2.04 11.68
CA LEU A 4 2.89 -3.37 11.10
C LEU A 4 1.42 -3.80 11.30
N PRO A 5 0.46 -3.11 10.67
CA PRO A 5 -0.96 -3.43 10.81
C PRO A 5 -1.25 -4.83 10.25
N GLN A 6 -2.40 -5.37 10.66
CA GLN A 6 -2.98 -6.53 9.98
C GLN A 6 -3.22 -6.21 8.50
N GLU A 7 -3.18 -7.24 7.66
CA GLU A 7 -3.47 -7.12 6.23
C GLU A 7 -4.83 -6.48 5.93
N MET A 8 -4.84 -5.64 4.91
CA MET A 8 -6.06 -5.09 4.36
C MET A 8 -6.54 -6.01 3.23
N ILE A 9 -7.75 -6.53 3.35
CA ILE A 9 -8.36 -7.37 2.31
C ILE A 9 -9.38 -6.52 1.55
N LEU A 10 -9.16 -6.31 0.25
CA LEU A 10 -10.15 -5.68 -0.63
C LEU A 10 -11.22 -6.70 -1.00
N PHE A 11 -12.49 -6.32 -0.87
CA PHE A 11 -13.63 -7.16 -1.25
C PHE A 11 -14.20 -6.68 -2.59
N ASN A 12 -14.92 -7.52 -3.31
CA ASN A 12 -15.56 -7.09 -4.56
C ASN A 12 -16.59 -5.98 -4.25
N HIS A 13 -16.70 -5.00 -5.14
CA HIS A 13 -17.48 -3.77 -4.97
C HIS A 13 -17.06 -2.87 -3.80
N CYS A 14 -15.83 -3.00 -3.28
CA CYS A 14 -15.36 -2.08 -2.25
C CYS A 14 -15.21 -0.66 -2.81
N ALA A 15 -15.46 0.34 -1.95
CA ALA A 15 -15.21 1.75 -2.24
C ALA A 15 -14.44 2.36 -1.09
N LEU A 16 -13.11 2.34 -1.17
CA LEU A 16 -12.20 2.76 -0.12
C LEU A 16 -11.24 3.85 -0.61
N HIS A 17 -11.21 4.94 0.15
CA HIS A 17 -10.22 6.00 0.02
C HIS A 17 -9.45 6.11 1.33
N ARG A 18 -8.16 5.74 1.31
CA ARG A 18 -7.29 5.76 2.48
C ARG A 18 -6.17 6.78 2.32
N ARG A 19 -5.80 7.40 3.43
CA ARG A 19 -4.63 8.28 3.55
C ARG A 19 -3.85 7.92 4.81
N LEU A 20 -2.57 7.62 4.65
CA LEU A 20 -1.61 7.43 5.74
C LEU A 20 -0.57 8.55 5.69
N MET A 21 -0.49 9.32 6.78
CA MET A 21 0.45 10.43 6.90
C MET A 21 1.38 10.20 8.10
N ILE A 22 2.68 10.20 7.85
CA ILE A 22 3.70 10.01 8.87
C ILE A 22 4.62 11.24 8.88
N ASN A 23 4.63 11.94 10.00
CA ASN A 23 5.51 13.09 10.22
C ASN A 23 6.63 12.68 11.15
N MET A 24 7.85 12.62 10.61
CA MET A 24 9.05 12.21 11.32
C MET A 24 9.86 13.44 11.76
N THR A 25 10.44 13.36 12.95
CA THR A 25 11.52 14.25 13.37
C THR A 25 12.85 13.80 12.76
N GLN A 26 13.86 14.69 12.79
CA GLN A 26 15.18 14.46 12.23
C GLN A 26 15.82 13.10 12.59
N SER A 27 15.74 12.70 13.88
CA SER A 27 16.37 11.48 14.39
C SER A 27 15.44 10.26 14.44
N ALA A 28 14.17 10.42 14.04
CA ALA A 28 13.20 9.33 14.12
C ALA A 28 13.53 8.19 13.16
N ARG A 29 13.23 6.97 13.63
CA ARG A 29 13.27 5.73 12.85
C ARG A 29 11.87 5.19 12.60
N LEU A 30 11.65 4.69 11.39
CA LEU A 30 10.38 4.10 10.97
C LEU A 30 10.65 2.76 10.27
N LEU A 31 9.95 1.72 10.70
CA LEU A 31 9.66 0.55 9.88
C LEU A 31 8.16 0.55 9.61
N MET A 32 7.76 0.63 8.35
CA MET A 32 6.38 0.59 7.90
C MET A 32 6.19 -0.59 6.96
N VAL A 33 5.16 -1.39 7.20
CA VAL A 33 4.73 -2.48 6.30
C VAL A 33 3.25 -2.30 6.00
N GLU A 34 2.88 -2.39 4.74
CA GLU A 34 1.50 -2.21 4.27
C GLU A 34 1.10 -3.42 3.43
N PRO A 35 0.48 -4.44 4.03
CA PRO A 35 0.00 -5.62 3.32
C PRO A 35 -1.39 -5.36 2.72
N LEU A 36 -1.55 -5.74 1.45
CA LEU A 36 -2.79 -5.64 0.70
C LEU A 36 -3.11 -6.98 0.04
N ILE A 37 -4.29 -7.52 0.31
CA ILE A 37 -4.82 -8.75 -0.28
C ILE A 37 -5.93 -8.40 -1.27
N PHE A 38 -5.83 -8.94 -2.47
CA PHE A 38 -6.74 -8.67 -3.57
C PHE A 38 -7.88 -9.70 -3.63
N GLY A 39 -8.91 -9.52 -2.80
CA GLY A 39 -10.04 -10.43 -2.72
C GLY A 39 -9.78 -11.65 -1.85
N ARG A 40 -10.86 -12.29 -1.42
CA ARG A 40 -10.85 -13.60 -0.77
C ARG A 40 -10.79 -14.69 -1.84
N THR A 41 -9.66 -14.76 -2.54
CA THR A 41 -9.45 -15.70 -3.67
C THR A 41 -9.70 -17.15 -3.30
N ALA A 42 -9.34 -17.56 -2.08
CA ALA A 42 -9.62 -18.91 -1.58
C ALA A 42 -11.13 -19.24 -1.48
N MET A 43 -11.98 -18.22 -1.37
CA MET A 43 -13.45 -18.32 -1.36
C MET A 43 -14.06 -18.09 -2.76
N GLY A 44 -13.25 -18.06 -3.81
CA GLY A 44 -13.69 -17.81 -5.18
C GLY A 44 -14.04 -16.35 -5.49
N GLU A 45 -13.79 -15.42 -4.57
CA GLU A 45 -14.02 -13.99 -4.79
C GLU A 45 -13.08 -13.45 -5.87
N ARG A 46 -13.60 -12.60 -6.75
CA ARG A 46 -12.86 -11.90 -7.80
C ARG A 46 -13.21 -10.42 -7.74
N LEU A 47 -12.21 -9.54 -7.77
CA LEU A 47 -12.40 -8.09 -7.78
C LEU A 47 -12.74 -7.58 -9.18
N THR A 48 -13.97 -7.87 -9.65
CA THR A 48 -14.46 -7.43 -10.97
C THR A 48 -14.94 -5.99 -10.98
N ASP A 49 -15.18 -5.41 -9.82
CA ASP A 49 -15.49 -4.00 -9.65
C ASP A 49 -14.98 -3.52 -8.29
N CYS A 50 -14.28 -2.39 -8.25
CA CYS A 50 -13.88 -1.74 -7.01
C CYS A 50 -13.55 -0.26 -7.25
N ILE A 51 -13.42 0.49 -6.15
CA ILE A 51 -12.78 1.79 -6.10
C ILE A 51 -11.84 1.76 -4.90
N PHE A 52 -10.55 1.64 -5.15
CA PHE A 52 -9.52 1.69 -4.12
C PHE A 52 -8.50 2.77 -4.47
N ARG A 53 -8.41 3.78 -3.61
CA ARG A 53 -7.35 4.79 -3.68
C ARG A 53 -6.62 4.84 -2.37
N ASP A 54 -5.33 4.54 -2.42
CA ASP A 54 -4.46 4.62 -1.26
C ASP A 54 -3.37 5.64 -1.49
N ARG A 55 -3.07 6.43 -0.46
CA ARG A 55 -2.05 7.48 -0.50
C ARG A 55 -1.25 7.41 0.79
N ILE A 56 0.05 7.25 0.65
CA ILE A 56 0.98 7.25 1.77
C ILE A 56 1.94 8.42 1.60
N THR A 57 2.13 9.18 2.67
CA THR A 57 3.08 10.29 2.71
C THR A 57 3.91 10.21 3.97
N VAL A 58 5.23 10.17 3.80
CA VAL A 58 6.18 10.27 4.91
C VAL A 58 7.00 11.52 4.72
N THR A 59 7.03 12.36 5.76
CA THR A 59 7.85 13.57 5.80
C THR A 59 8.89 13.48 6.91
N ARG A 60 10.05 14.09 6.72
CA ARG A 60 11.03 14.37 7.76
C ARG A 60 11.23 15.88 7.83
N ASP A 61 10.98 16.46 9.00
CA ASP A 61 11.04 17.92 9.23
C ASP A 61 10.25 18.70 8.16
N ARG A 62 9.01 18.23 7.88
CA ARG A 62 8.08 18.75 6.87
C ARG A 62 8.52 18.61 5.40
N ARG A 63 9.64 17.95 5.12
CA ARG A 63 10.09 17.63 3.76
C ARG A 63 9.64 16.22 3.39
N PRO A 64 8.97 15.99 2.24
CA PRO A 64 8.63 14.64 1.80
C PRO A 64 9.88 13.79 1.58
N ILE A 65 9.88 12.58 2.12
CA ILE A 65 10.95 11.59 1.90
C ILE A 65 10.42 10.31 1.24
N TYR A 66 9.10 10.08 1.28
CA TYR A 66 8.45 8.97 0.58
C TYR A 66 7.01 9.35 0.25
N LEU A 67 6.61 9.05 -0.98
CA LEU A 67 5.26 9.22 -1.50
C LEU A 67 4.88 7.94 -2.24
N ASP A 68 3.75 7.34 -1.86
CA ASP A 68 3.19 6.19 -2.55
C ASP A 68 1.71 6.42 -2.88
N GLY A 69 1.28 5.86 -4.00
CA GLY A 69 -0.06 6.02 -4.51
C GLY A 69 -0.51 4.81 -5.32
N MET A 70 -1.59 4.18 -4.86
CA MET A 70 -2.26 3.11 -5.59
C MET A 70 -3.67 3.54 -6.01
N ASP A 71 -4.00 3.32 -7.28
CA ASP A 71 -5.34 3.51 -7.83
C ASP A 71 -5.79 2.25 -8.58
N LEU A 72 -6.73 1.53 -7.96
CA LEU A 72 -7.45 0.41 -8.56
C LEU A 72 -8.92 0.80 -8.68
N SER A 73 -9.46 0.66 -9.88
CA SER A 73 -10.86 0.98 -10.15
C SER A 73 -11.43 0.10 -11.26
N GLY A 74 -12.71 -0.25 -11.16
CA GLY A 74 -13.38 -1.17 -12.08
C GLY A 74 -12.84 -2.59 -11.92
N ASP A 75 -12.62 -3.29 -13.05
CA ASP A 75 -12.12 -4.67 -13.06
C ASP A 75 -10.64 -4.74 -12.64
N ALA A 76 -10.41 -4.71 -11.33
CA ALA A 76 -9.09 -4.83 -10.75
C ALA A 76 -8.47 -6.21 -10.99
N ALA A 77 -9.27 -7.28 -11.06
CA ALA A 77 -8.79 -8.63 -11.37
C ALA A 77 -8.11 -8.67 -12.75
N ALA A 78 -8.73 -8.08 -13.78
CA ALA A 78 -8.12 -7.97 -15.11
C ALA A 78 -6.83 -7.13 -15.10
N ARG A 79 -6.77 -6.05 -14.31
CA ARG A 79 -5.58 -5.21 -14.19
C ARG A 79 -4.44 -5.96 -13.49
N LEU A 80 -4.71 -6.62 -12.37
CA LEU A 80 -3.72 -7.36 -11.59
C LEU A 80 -3.13 -8.55 -12.35
N ALA A 81 -3.87 -9.13 -13.30
CA ALA A 81 -3.36 -10.18 -14.19
C ALA A 81 -2.22 -9.72 -15.11
N ARG A 82 -2.03 -8.40 -15.31
CA ARG A 82 -0.98 -7.88 -16.19
C ARG A 82 0.41 -8.05 -15.55
N PRO A 83 1.42 -8.53 -16.30
CA PRO A 83 2.77 -8.78 -15.77
C PRO A 83 3.42 -7.57 -15.09
N ALA A 84 3.21 -6.36 -15.64
CA ALA A 84 3.78 -5.12 -15.10
C ALA A 84 3.04 -4.56 -13.87
N ILE A 85 1.93 -5.19 -13.44
CA ILE A 85 1.15 -4.74 -12.29
C ILE A 85 1.35 -5.72 -11.13
N ALA A 86 0.85 -6.95 -11.27
CA ALA A 86 0.99 -7.98 -10.25
C ALA A 86 1.25 -9.38 -10.83
N ASN A 87 1.21 -9.55 -12.16
CA ASN A 87 1.38 -10.84 -12.83
C ASN A 87 0.49 -11.95 -12.25
N GLY A 88 -0.75 -11.59 -11.88
CA GLY A 88 -1.70 -12.51 -11.25
C GLY A 88 -1.50 -12.77 -9.76
N ALA A 89 -0.56 -12.08 -9.09
CA ALA A 89 -0.40 -12.19 -7.65
C ALA A 89 -1.67 -11.73 -6.91
N GLY A 90 -2.11 -12.51 -5.92
CA GLY A 90 -3.30 -12.23 -5.10
C GLY A 90 -3.03 -11.32 -3.90
N ALA A 91 -1.78 -10.90 -3.69
CA ALA A 91 -1.37 -10.06 -2.58
C ALA A 91 -0.11 -9.26 -2.93
N MET A 92 0.11 -8.18 -2.20
CA MET A 92 1.35 -7.42 -2.19
C MET A 92 1.63 -6.88 -0.80
N ALA A 93 2.88 -6.44 -0.58
CA ALA A 93 3.21 -5.63 0.57
C ALA A 93 4.20 -4.54 0.17
N SER A 94 3.96 -3.30 0.63
CA SER A 94 4.94 -2.22 0.56
C SER A 94 5.70 -2.17 1.88
N LEU A 95 7.03 -2.07 1.81
CA LEU A 95 7.90 -1.96 2.97
C LEU A 95 8.75 -0.70 2.86
N LEU A 96 8.79 0.09 3.93
CA LEU A 96 9.63 1.27 4.05
C LEU A 96 10.41 1.22 5.37
N PHE A 97 11.72 1.27 5.26
CA PHE A 97 12.59 1.48 6.41
C PHE A 97 13.30 2.83 6.28
N VAL A 98 13.17 3.66 7.31
CA VAL A 98 13.80 4.98 7.38
C VAL A 98 14.60 5.05 8.68
N ALA A 99 15.90 5.32 8.58
CA ALA A 99 16.75 5.60 9.71
C ALA A 99 17.71 6.77 9.39
N PRO A 100 18.08 7.61 10.37
CA PRO A 100 18.97 8.76 10.14
C PRO A 100 20.40 8.35 9.76
N GLU A 101 20.84 7.15 10.12
CA GLU A 101 22.18 6.64 9.80
C GLU A 101 22.31 5.96 8.43
N LEU A 102 21.21 5.82 7.68
CA LEU A 102 21.28 5.25 6.33
C LEU A 102 21.81 6.31 5.36
N PRO A 103 22.67 5.91 4.40
CA PRO A 103 23.09 6.80 3.33
C PRO A 103 21.87 7.26 2.50
N PRO A 104 21.91 8.46 1.92
CA PRO A 104 20.86 8.89 1.00
C PRO A 104 20.79 7.96 -0.22
N ASN A 105 19.57 7.77 -0.72
CA ASN A 105 19.29 7.05 -1.98
C ASN A 105 19.75 7.88 -3.19
#